data_AF-A0A1V5X6J7-F1
#
_entry.id   AF-A0A1V5X6J7-F1
#
_cell.length_a   1.000
_cell.length_b   1.000
_cell.length_c   1.000
_cell.angle_alpha   90.00
_cell.angle_beta   90.00
_cell.angle_gamma   90.00
#
_symmetry.space_group_name_H-M   'P 1'
#
loop_
_entity.id
_entity.type
_entity.pdbx_description
1 polymer ?
#
loop_
_entity_poly.entity_id
_entity_poly.type
_entity_poly.pdbx_seq_one_letter_code
_entity_poly.pdbx_strand_id
1 'polypeptide(L)'
;MGTRVPVGCLVNTETDSSRFEPTQGEDASPGDVADASGDAVDDGNEGQGHDGSGHDVANDHAADGPAPMAEAGPTPLPWYEGTFRYLPAVQANLVAFVGDLSHPNQGGYGKVSSSRAGKFDTMLKALFEAIERAHVDGALPDWCGVRELAAQAGYELQRFREEATGRWLLYGWDTTTYGQAYFFINPEPQRNVIVEAPHDPFDWATGKQGARIFMALAARAFLLNKEHRCSDPDATPCSGTTSACHGYYRESDVAHHTANTFHLLHRYLSDNDPDTRFVQLHGFAGNENDYVEASDGSRNKNNPSSVSIAFINALKKLVPTPNAVFSCQDPKDPPPLGLCATTNVQARATHDPFIDACTEGTKKSSGRFLHIEQAKALRQDSPSKGWSWTQVRDALHETWPDCRQPGCALGPPLPNAEGCTCGMPCDP
;
A
#
# COMPACT_ATOMS: atom_id res chain seq x y z
N MET A 1 -42.51 22.89 -42.23
CA MET A 1 -42.44 24.31 -41.83
C MET A 1 -43.07 24.45 -40.45
N GLY A 2 -42.50 25.27 -39.55
CA GLY A 2 -43.10 25.55 -38.23
C GLY A 2 -42.30 25.04 -37.03
N THR A 3 -41.09 25.56 -36.83
CA THR A 3 -40.28 25.36 -35.62
C THR A 3 -40.86 26.11 -34.41
N ARG A 4 -40.61 25.59 -33.19
CA ARG A 4 -40.70 26.37 -31.94
C ARG A 4 -39.45 26.11 -31.08
N VAL A 5 -38.73 27.19 -30.80
CA VAL A 5 -37.71 27.32 -29.74
C VAL A 5 -38.42 28.01 -28.55
N PRO A 6 -38.00 27.81 -27.28
CA PRO A 6 -37.29 28.94 -26.63
C PRO A 6 -36.30 28.54 -25.50
N VAL A 7 -35.45 29.51 -25.12
CA VAL A 7 -34.63 29.62 -23.89
C VAL A 7 -33.53 28.54 -23.67
N GLY A 8 -32.24 28.86 -23.51
CA GLY A 8 -31.55 30.15 -23.48
C GLY A 8 -31.11 30.60 -22.07
N CYS A 9 -30.13 29.92 -21.48
CA CYS A 9 -29.44 30.38 -20.28
C CYS A 9 -27.94 30.55 -20.56
N LEU A 10 -27.49 31.80 -20.52
CA LEU A 10 -26.07 32.18 -20.45
C LEU A 10 -25.62 32.04 -18.99
N VAL A 11 -24.43 31.49 -18.75
CA VAL A 11 -23.71 31.65 -17.48
C VAL A 11 -22.30 32.13 -17.82
N ASN A 12 -21.85 33.16 -17.10
CA ASN A 12 -20.66 33.91 -17.43
C ASN A 12 -19.37 33.11 -17.16
N THR A 13 -18.40 33.27 -18.06
CA THR A 13 -16.99 33.06 -17.75
C THR A 13 -16.46 34.29 -17.02
N GLU A 14 -16.14 34.17 -15.73
CA GLU A 14 -15.28 35.14 -15.06
C GLU A 14 -13.95 34.49 -14.68
N THR A 15 -12.90 35.04 -15.28
CA THR A 15 -11.50 34.82 -14.91
C THR A 15 -11.19 35.60 -13.64
N ASP A 16 -10.61 34.96 -12.63
CA ASP A 16 -9.82 35.67 -11.62
C ASP A 16 -8.38 35.18 -11.66
N SER A 17 -7.47 36.14 -11.79
CA SER A 17 -6.03 35.94 -11.94
C SER A 17 -5.31 36.89 -10.99
N SER A 18 -5.17 36.48 -9.74
CA SER A 18 -4.34 37.19 -8.76
C SER A 18 -2.87 36.79 -8.93
N ARG A 19 -2.08 37.73 -9.47
CA ARG A 19 -0.62 37.66 -9.51
C ARG A 19 -0.07 37.63 -8.07
N PHE A 20 0.91 36.76 -7.84
CA PHE A 20 1.89 36.95 -6.77
C PHE A 20 3.23 37.29 -7.42
N GLU A 21 3.78 38.46 -7.12
CA GLU A 21 5.15 38.82 -7.49
C GLU A 21 6.13 38.26 -6.44
N PRO A 22 7.26 37.66 -6.85
CA PRO A 22 8.28 37.21 -5.92
C PRO A 22 9.21 38.38 -5.55
N THR A 23 9.30 38.72 -4.27
CA THR A 23 10.35 39.60 -3.77
C THR A 23 11.70 38.89 -3.81
N GLN A 24 12.66 39.47 -4.53
CA GLN A 24 14.05 39.05 -4.50
C GLN A 24 14.68 39.32 -3.13
N GLY A 25 15.60 38.45 -2.72
CA GLY A 25 16.38 38.56 -1.51
C GLY A 25 17.70 37.80 -1.67
N GLU A 26 18.69 38.49 -2.22
CA GLU A 26 20.09 38.05 -2.19
C GLU A 26 20.61 38.21 -0.75
N ASP A 27 21.34 37.24 -0.20
CA ASP A 27 22.81 37.30 -0.17
C ASP A 27 23.44 36.04 0.48
N ALA A 28 24.74 35.84 0.26
CA ALA A 28 25.47 34.64 0.69
C ALA A 28 26.46 34.89 1.83
N SER A 29 26.78 33.85 2.63
CA SER A 29 28.17 33.38 2.84
C SER A 29 28.27 32.18 3.82
N PRO A 30 29.32 31.34 3.71
CA PRO A 30 29.52 30.15 4.53
C PRO A 30 30.36 30.40 5.80
N GLY A 31 30.30 29.46 6.75
CA GLY A 31 31.18 29.39 7.92
C GLY A 31 31.72 27.96 8.10
N ASP A 32 33.04 27.84 8.16
CA ASP A 32 33.79 26.58 8.08
C ASP A 32 34.16 25.96 9.45
N VAL A 33 34.36 24.63 9.41
CA VAL A 33 35.34 23.83 10.19
C VAL A 33 35.40 23.95 11.73
N ALA A 34 35.18 22.80 12.40
CA ALA A 34 36.10 22.30 13.44
C ALA A 34 35.97 20.77 13.62
N ASP A 35 37.09 20.08 13.43
CA ASP A 35 37.33 18.67 13.79
C ASP A 35 37.72 18.56 15.27
N ALA A 36 37.37 17.45 15.94
CA ALA A 36 37.88 17.09 17.26
C ALA A 36 37.75 15.58 17.51
N SER A 37 38.90 14.92 17.57
CA SER A 37 39.10 13.48 17.77
C SER A 37 39.38 13.09 19.24
N GLY A 38 39.45 11.78 19.50
CA GLY A 38 39.82 11.16 20.79
C GLY A 38 38.69 10.32 21.40
N ASP A 39 38.93 9.15 22.01
CA ASP A 39 40.17 8.37 22.11
C ASP A 39 39.86 6.89 22.42
N ALA A 40 40.90 6.06 22.28
CA ALA A 40 41.11 4.71 22.86
C ALA A 40 40.71 4.63 24.37
N VAL A 41 40.51 3.48 25.05
CA VAL A 41 41.17 2.15 25.02
C VAL A 41 40.09 1.01 25.09
N ASP A 42 40.26 -0.26 25.46
CA ASP A 42 41.30 -1.04 26.19
C ASP A 42 41.33 -2.54 25.74
N ASP A 43 42.32 -3.31 26.21
CA ASP A 43 42.60 -4.70 25.79
C ASP A 43 41.89 -5.82 26.59
N GLY A 44 41.84 -7.02 25.98
CA GLY A 44 42.07 -8.30 26.69
C GLY A 44 40.86 -9.18 27.05
N ASN A 45 40.90 -10.46 26.67
CA ASN A 45 41.58 -11.49 27.49
C ASN A 45 41.58 -12.89 26.81
N GLU A 46 42.60 -13.69 27.07
CA GLU A 46 42.69 -15.09 26.65
C GLU A 46 41.90 -16.03 27.60
N GLY A 47 41.49 -17.21 27.11
CA GLY A 47 40.80 -18.22 27.90
C GLY A 47 41.02 -19.63 27.36
N GLN A 48 41.91 -20.40 28.01
CA GLN A 48 42.34 -21.72 27.55
C GLN A 48 41.36 -22.85 27.92
N GLY A 49 41.16 -23.77 26.97
CA GLY A 49 41.23 -25.23 27.15
C GLY A 49 40.32 -25.95 28.16
N HIS A 50 39.66 -27.00 27.68
CA HIS A 50 39.69 -28.29 28.40
C HIS A 50 39.66 -29.50 27.46
N ASP A 51 40.28 -30.56 27.95
CA ASP A 51 40.63 -31.82 27.29
C ASP A 51 39.81 -32.95 27.95
N GLY A 52 39.63 -34.10 27.28
CA GLY A 52 39.13 -35.30 27.98
C GLY A 52 38.26 -36.29 27.20
N SER A 53 38.88 -37.41 26.82
CA SER A 53 38.29 -38.75 26.60
C SER A 53 37.17 -38.92 25.54
N GLY A 54 37.20 -39.92 24.66
CA GLY A 54 38.04 -41.13 24.61
C GLY A 54 37.17 -42.39 24.71
N HIS A 55 36.81 -42.96 23.56
CA HIS A 55 36.25 -44.32 23.43
C HIS A 55 36.58 -44.87 22.05
N ASP A 56 37.52 -45.83 22.00
CA ASP A 56 37.80 -46.60 20.80
C ASP A 56 36.70 -47.65 20.57
N VAL A 57 36.08 -47.62 19.39
CA VAL A 57 35.29 -48.74 18.87
C VAL A 57 35.81 -49.06 17.48
N ALA A 58 36.62 -50.12 17.39
CA ALA A 58 37.00 -50.69 16.11
C ALA A 58 35.80 -51.37 15.47
N ASN A 59 35.53 -51.10 14.19
CA ASN A 59 34.75 -52.00 13.34
C ASN A 59 35.12 -51.84 11.85
N ASP A 60 35.57 -52.95 11.29
CA ASP A 60 35.78 -53.36 9.91
C ASP A 60 35.60 -52.36 8.75
N HIS A 61 36.70 -52.19 8.01
CA HIS A 61 36.72 -51.63 6.67
C HIS A 61 36.05 -52.57 5.64
N ALA A 62 34.80 -52.27 5.27
CA ALA A 62 34.30 -52.57 3.93
C ALA A 62 34.57 -51.35 3.02
N ALA A 63 35.22 -51.57 1.89
CA ALA A 63 35.56 -50.50 0.94
C ALA A 63 34.39 -50.16 0.02
N ASP A 64 33.36 -49.51 0.58
CA ASP A 64 32.34 -48.84 -0.23
C ASP A 64 32.97 -47.65 -0.94
N GLY A 65 33.12 -47.75 -2.26
CA GLY A 65 33.53 -46.62 -3.09
C GLY A 65 32.52 -45.48 -2.95
N PRO A 66 32.95 -44.20 -3.02
CA PRO A 66 32.05 -43.07 -2.84
C PRO A 66 30.90 -43.17 -3.86
N ALA A 67 29.67 -43.22 -3.34
CA ALA A 67 28.48 -43.18 -4.18
C ALA A 67 28.60 -41.98 -5.14
N PRO A 68 28.26 -42.14 -6.43
CA PRO A 68 28.35 -41.03 -7.38
C PRO A 68 27.53 -39.87 -6.82
N MET A 69 28.17 -38.71 -6.63
CA MET A 69 27.45 -37.51 -6.20
C MET A 69 26.35 -37.28 -7.24
N ALA A 70 25.10 -37.32 -6.79
CA ALA A 70 23.98 -36.99 -7.65
C ALA A 70 24.26 -35.62 -8.26
N GLU A 71 24.19 -35.52 -9.59
CA GLU A 71 24.44 -34.25 -10.28
C GLU A 71 23.53 -33.19 -9.65
N ALA A 72 24.16 -32.11 -9.15
CA ALA A 72 23.41 -31.01 -8.57
C ALA A 72 22.45 -30.51 -9.65
N GLY A 73 21.14 -30.63 -9.38
CA GLY A 73 20.11 -30.16 -10.30
C GLY A 73 20.32 -28.69 -10.65
N PRO A 74 19.82 -28.23 -11.81
CA PRO A 74 19.99 -26.84 -12.23
C PRO A 74 19.52 -25.90 -11.11
N THR A 75 20.36 -24.93 -10.77
CA THR A 75 20.02 -23.89 -9.79
C THR A 75 18.69 -23.24 -10.19
N PRO A 76 17.68 -23.15 -9.28
CA PRO A 76 16.42 -22.52 -9.60
C PRO A 76 16.63 -21.09 -10.11
N LEU A 77 15.97 -20.75 -11.22
CA LEU A 77 16.01 -19.40 -11.76
C LEU A 77 15.39 -18.41 -10.75
N PRO A 78 15.94 -17.19 -10.62
CA PRO A 78 15.28 -16.12 -9.88
C PRO A 78 13.87 -15.88 -10.43
N TRP A 79 12.89 -15.63 -9.55
CA TRP A 79 11.47 -15.52 -9.91
C TRP A 79 11.17 -14.52 -11.04
N TYR A 80 11.97 -13.45 -11.15
CA TYR A 80 11.83 -12.39 -12.16
C TYR A 80 12.48 -12.74 -13.52
N GLU A 81 13.42 -13.68 -13.53
CA GLU A 81 14.01 -14.31 -14.72
C GLU A 81 13.24 -15.57 -15.13
N GLY A 82 12.40 -16.11 -14.25
CA GLY A 82 11.51 -17.23 -14.55
C GLY A 82 10.29 -16.87 -15.39
N THR A 83 9.20 -17.62 -15.22
CA THR A 83 7.97 -17.48 -16.02
C THR A 83 7.19 -16.19 -15.77
N PHE A 84 7.56 -15.38 -14.77
CA PHE A 84 7.03 -14.03 -14.57
C PHE A 84 7.16 -13.19 -15.85
N ARG A 85 8.19 -13.46 -16.67
CA ARG A 85 8.42 -12.83 -17.98
C ARG A 85 7.27 -12.93 -18.99
N TYR A 86 6.31 -13.85 -18.81
CA TYR A 86 5.09 -13.93 -19.64
C TYR A 86 4.08 -12.80 -19.37
N LEU A 87 4.23 -12.03 -18.29
CA LEU A 87 3.50 -10.78 -18.09
C LEU A 87 4.15 -9.66 -18.92
N PRO A 88 3.36 -8.84 -19.67
CA PRO A 88 3.88 -7.67 -20.36
C PRO A 88 4.53 -6.71 -19.35
N ALA A 89 5.58 -6.00 -19.76
CA ALA A 89 6.33 -5.11 -18.89
C ALA A 89 6.06 -3.63 -19.19
N VAL A 90 6.00 -2.83 -18.13
CA VAL A 90 6.08 -1.37 -18.16
C VAL A 90 7.23 -0.93 -17.25
N GLN A 91 7.96 0.11 -17.63
CA GLN A 91 8.94 0.77 -16.77
C GLN A 91 8.56 2.24 -16.62
N ALA A 92 8.48 2.72 -15.38
CA ALA A 92 8.23 4.11 -15.04
C ALA A 92 8.61 4.37 -13.57
N ASN A 93 8.75 5.64 -13.19
CA ASN A 93 8.69 6.01 -11.78
C ASN A 93 7.26 5.86 -11.24
N LEU A 94 7.05 5.01 -10.23
CA LEU A 94 5.75 4.65 -9.66
C LEU A 94 4.99 5.86 -9.12
N VAL A 95 5.68 6.84 -8.52
CA VAL A 95 5.04 8.03 -7.92
C VAL A 95 4.50 8.97 -9.01
N ALA A 96 5.23 9.14 -10.11
CA ALA A 96 4.74 9.84 -11.29
C ALA A 96 3.60 9.06 -11.96
N PHE A 97 3.82 7.77 -12.25
CA PHE A 97 2.85 6.88 -12.90
C PHE A 97 1.50 6.83 -12.17
N VAL A 98 1.50 6.62 -10.84
CA VAL A 98 0.29 6.66 -10.00
C VAL A 98 -0.39 8.03 -10.05
N GLY A 99 0.40 9.08 -10.21
CA GLY A 99 -0.08 10.45 -10.37
C GLY A 99 -0.83 10.75 -11.66
N ASP A 100 -0.57 9.97 -12.69
CA ASP A 100 -1.11 10.15 -14.04
C ASP A 100 -2.19 9.09 -14.35
N LEU A 101 -2.52 8.23 -13.38
CA LEU A 101 -3.62 7.26 -13.50
C LEU A 101 -4.96 7.98 -13.66
N SER A 102 -5.84 7.40 -14.47
CA SER A 102 -7.14 7.97 -14.75
C SER A 102 -8.13 7.60 -13.64
N HIS A 103 -8.67 8.64 -13.00
CA HIS A 103 -9.75 8.51 -12.03
C HIS A 103 -11.08 9.00 -12.63
N PRO A 104 -11.80 8.15 -13.41
CA PRO A 104 -13.04 8.54 -14.05
C PRO A 104 -14.09 9.05 -13.04
N ASN A 105 -14.87 10.03 -13.49
CA ASN A 105 -15.96 10.67 -12.76
C ASN A 105 -17.13 10.86 -13.75
N GLN A 106 -17.68 9.74 -14.22
CA GLN A 106 -18.56 9.66 -15.40
C GLN A 106 -20.05 9.53 -15.08
N GLY A 107 -20.45 9.65 -13.80
CA GLY A 107 -21.87 9.57 -13.42
C GLY A 107 -22.38 8.13 -13.25
N GLY A 108 -21.51 7.18 -12.89
CA GLY A 108 -21.90 5.79 -12.65
C GLY A 108 -20.73 4.91 -12.22
N TYR A 109 -21.05 3.74 -11.65
CA TYR A 109 -20.10 2.79 -11.10
C TYR A 109 -20.47 1.34 -11.42
N GLY A 110 -19.47 0.58 -11.88
CA GLY A 110 -19.64 -0.79 -12.38
C GLY A 110 -19.66 -1.82 -11.25
N LYS A 111 -20.68 -1.76 -10.39
CA LYS A 111 -20.89 -2.67 -9.24
C LYS A 111 -20.45 -4.10 -9.58
N VAL A 112 -19.59 -4.66 -8.73
CA VAL A 112 -19.08 -6.02 -8.95
C VAL A 112 -20.21 -7.02 -8.69
N SER A 113 -20.76 -7.57 -9.78
CA SER A 113 -21.73 -8.66 -9.69
C SER A 113 -21.10 -9.89 -9.04
N SER A 114 -21.91 -10.75 -8.39
CA SER A 114 -21.41 -11.96 -7.72
C SER A 114 -20.62 -12.89 -8.66
N SER A 115 -20.96 -12.92 -9.96
CA SER A 115 -20.21 -13.65 -10.98
C SER A 115 -18.83 -13.04 -11.24
N ARG A 116 -18.73 -11.71 -11.29
CA ARG A 116 -17.44 -11.01 -11.41
C ARG A 116 -16.60 -11.16 -10.14
N ALA A 117 -17.20 -11.08 -8.96
CA ALA A 117 -16.54 -11.29 -7.67
C ALA A 117 -15.85 -12.66 -7.62
N GLY A 118 -16.59 -13.76 -7.88
CA GLY A 118 -16.00 -15.10 -7.84
C GLY A 118 -14.87 -15.33 -8.87
N LYS A 119 -14.91 -14.65 -10.03
CA LYS A 119 -13.79 -14.65 -10.99
C LYS A 119 -12.59 -13.87 -10.48
N PHE A 120 -12.83 -12.72 -9.85
CA PHE A 120 -11.77 -11.90 -9.23
C PHE A 120 -11.09 -12.65 -8.07
N ASP A 121 -11.85 -13.33 -7.21
CA ASP A 121 -11.31 -14.17 -6.14
C ASP A 121 -10.48 -15.34 -6.70
N THR A 122 -10.94 -15.97 -7.79
CA THR A 122 -10.20 -17.02 -8.51
C THR A 122 -8.89 -16.49 -9.10
N MET A 123 -8.91 -15.28 -9.69
CA MET A 123 -7.71 -14.59 -10.18
C MET A 123 -6.73 -14.30 -9.03
N LEU A 124 -7.20 -13.75 -7.91
CA LEU A 124 -6.33 -13.44 -6.75
C LEU A 124 -5.68 -14.70 -6.18
N LYS A 125 -6.44 -15.79 -6.04
CA LYS A 125 -5.89 -17.08 -5.61
C LYS A 125 -4.77 -17.54 -6.52
N ALA A 126 -5.01 -17.61 -7.84
CA ALA A 126 -4.00 -18.05 -8.79
C ALA A 126 -2.78 -17.13 -8.83
N LEU A 127 -2.98 -15.81 -8.68
CA LEU A 127 -1.93 -14.80 -8.65
C LEU A 127 -1.01 -14.98 -7.43
N PHE A 128 -1.56 -15.12 -6.22
CA PHE A 128 -0.74 -15.29 -5.02
C PHE A 128 -0.08 -16.68 -4.97
N GLU A 129 -0.76 -17.75 -5.40
CA GLU A 129 -0.15 -19.07 -5.59
C GLU A 129 0.98 -19.05 -6.64
N ALA A 130 0.90 -18.19 -7.66
CA ALA A 130 1.99 -18.00 -8.63
C ALA A 130 3.18 -17.24 -8.01
N ILE A 131 2.94 -16.18 -7.22
CA ILE A 131 3.98 -15.46 -6.48
C ILE A 131 4.71 -16.40 -5.52
N GLU A 132 3.98 -17.17 -4.71
CA GLU A 132 4.56 -18.09 -3.73
C GLU A 132 5.41 -19.17 -4.41
N ARG A 133 4.88 -19.82 -5.46
CA ARG A 133 5.64 -20.81 -6.24
C ARG A 133 6.87 -20.21 -6.91
N ALA A 134 6.82 -18.94 -7.35
CA ALA A 134 7.97 -18.31 -8.00
C ALA A 134 9.20 -18.19 -7.08
N HIS A 135 9.00 -18.11 -5.77
CA HIS A 135 10.08 -18.11 -4.78
C HIS A 135 10.62 -19.50 -4.46
N VAL A 136 9.86 -20.56 -4.77
CA VAL A 136 10.26 -21.97 -4.54
C VAL A 136 10.95 -22.54 -5.79
N ASP A 137 10.35 -22.32 -6.95
CA ASP A 137 10.84 -22.77 -8.25
C ASP A 137 10.42 -21.74 -9.31
N GLY A 138 11.28 -20.76 -9.60
CA GLY A 138 10.96 -19.62 -10.46
C GLY A 138 10.53 -20.00 -11.89
N ALA A 139 10.85 -21.21 -12.35
CA ALA A 139 10.55 -21.68 -13.71
C ALA A 139 9.16 -22.34 -13.86
N LEU A 140 8.42 -22.58 -12.76
CA LEU A 140 7.15 -23.34 -12.80
C LEU A 140 5.81 -22.56 -12.70
N PRO A 141 5.71 -21.31 -12.20
CA PRO A 141 4.42 -20.64 -12.08
C PRO A 141 3.73 -20.41 -13.42
N ASP A 142 2.45 -20.76 -13.52
CA ASP A 142 1.63 -20.53 -14.71
C ASP A 142 1.12 -19.08 -14.76
N TRP A 143 2.01 -18.15 -15.11
CA TRP A 143 1.65 -16.75 -15.32
C TRP A 143 0.75 -16.52 -16.54
N CYS A 144 0.64 -17.48 -17.46
CA CYS A 144 -0.27 -17.40 -18.60
C CYS A 144 -1.72 -17.67 -18.16
N GLY A 145 -1.97 -18.74 -17.39
CA GLY A 145 -3.27 -18.99 -16.76
C GLY A 145 -3.69 -17.85 -15.81
N VAL A 146 -2.76 -17.26 -15.06
CA VAL A 146 -3.04 -16.07 -14.23
C VAL A 146 -3.51 -14.88 -15.08
N ARG A 147 -2.91 -14.63 -16.25
CA ARG A 147 -3.39 -13.58 -17.19
C ARG A 147 -4.77 -13.88 -17.76
N GLU A 148 -5.06 -15.14 -18.10
CA GLU A 148 -6.39 -15.53 -18.60
C GLU A 148 -7.48 -15.36 -17.52
N LEU A 149 -7.20 -15.73 -16.28
CA LEU A 149 -8.09 -15.52 -15.14
C LEU A 149 -8.32 -14.03 -14.86
N ALA A 150 -7.28 -13.19 -15.01
CA ALA A 150 -7.42 -11.75 -14.88
C ALA A 150 -8.34 -11.17 -15.96
N ALA A 151 -8.14 -11.54 -17.23
CA ALA A 151 -9.01 -11.10 -18.32
C ALA A 151 -10.48 -11.52 -18.07
N GLN A 152 -10.71 -12.72 -17.54
CA GLN A 152 -12.05 -13.18 -17.16
C GLN A 152 -12.70 -12.37 -16.02
N ALA A 153 -11.90 -11.84 -15.09
CA ALA A 153 -12.34 -10.92 -14.03
C ALA A 153 -12.51 -9.46 -14.50
N GLY A 154 -12.16 -9.15 -15.75
CA GLY A 154 -12.13 -7.78 -16.29
C GLY A 154 -10.91 -6.99 -15.81
N TYR A 155 -9.76 -7.65 -15.69
CA TYR A 155 -8.49 -7.07 -15.27
C TYR A 155 -7.39 -7.37 -16.30
N GLU A 156 -6.42 -6.47 -16.40
CA GLU A 156 -5.12 -6.75 -17.01
C GLU A 156 -4.03 -6.71 -15.94
N LEU A 157 -2.96 -7.47 -16.19
CA LEU A 157 -1.81 -7.61 -15.31
C LEU A 157 -0.52 -7.34 -16.10
N GLN A 158 0.42 -6.65 -15.47
CA GLN A 158 1.75 -6.34 -16.01
C GLN A 158 2.83 -6.52 -14.94
N ARG A 159 4.07 -6.68 -15.40
CA ARG A 159 5.26 -6.42 -14.59
C ARG A 159 5.53 -4.92 -14.62
N PHE A 160 5.65 -4.30 -13.47
CA PHE A 160 6.03 -2.90 -13.35
C PHE A 160 7.46 -2.80 -12.84
N ARG A 161 8.36 -2.19 -13.61
CA ARG A 161 9.74 -1.91 -13.19
C ARG A 161 9.84 -0.48 -12.68
N GLU A 162 10.09 -0.32 -11.38
CA GLU A 162 10.39 1.00 -10.82
C GLU A 162 11.73 1.52 -11.36
N GLU A 163 11.73 2.73 -11.90
CA GLU A 163 12.94 3.39 -12.40
C GLU A 163 13.96 3.71 -11.31
N ALA A 164 13.52 4.26 -10.17
CA ALA A 164 14.42 4.74 -9.12
C ALA A 164 15.13 3.60 -8.34
N THR A 165 14.56 2.40 -8.33
CA THR A 165 15.06 1.25 -7.57
C THR A 165 15.43 0.06 -8.44
N GLY A 166 15.03 0.04 -9.71
CA GLY A 166 15.20 -1.10 -10.62
C GLY A 166 14.45 -2.37 -10.18
N ARG A 167 13.48 -2.25 -9.27
CA ARG A 167 12.74 -3.38 -8.69
C ARG A 167 11.52 -3.74 -9.54
N TRP A 168 11.24 -5.03 -9.62
CA TRP A 168 10.04 -5.57 -10.25
C TRP A 168 8.89 -5.67 -9.25
N LEU A 169 7.74 -5.15 -9.65
CA LEU A 169 6.45 -5.26 -8.99
C LEU A 169 5.47 -5.93 -9.96
N LEU A 170 4.36 -6.43 -9.45
CA LEU A 170 3.19 -6.74 -10.26
C LEU A 170 2.23 -5.54 -10.20
N TYR A 171 1.71 -5.11 -11.35
CA TYR A 171 0.68 -4.08 -11.48
C TYR A 171 -0.57 -4.69 -12.10
N GLY A 172 -1.75 -4.40 -11.52
CA GLY A 172 -3.04 -4.84 -12.03
C GLY A 172 -4.07 -3.71 -12.04
N TRP A 173 -4.89 -3.66 -13.08
CA TRP A 173 -5.95 -2.66 -13.21
C TRP A 173 -7.21 -3.22 -13.88
N ASP A 174 -8.35 -2.65 -13.47
CA ASP A 174 -9.64 -2.95 -14.07
C ASP A 174 -9.71 -2.38 -15.50
N THR A 175 -10.07 -3.20 -16.48
CA THR A 175 -10.23 -2.82 -17.90
C THR A 175 -11.66 -2.42 -18.27
N THR A 176 -12.62 -2.55 -17.36
CA THR A 176 -14.00 -2.06 -17.54
C THR A 176 -14.08 -0.53 -17.48
N THR A 177 -15.16 0.00 -18.07
CA THR A 177 -15.42 1.44 -18.22
C THR A 177 -15.50 2.19 -16.89
N TYR A 178 -16.20 1.61 -15.91
CA TYR A 178 -16.48 2.20 -14.60
C TYR A 178 -15.55 1.63 -13.52
N GLY A 179 -14.25 1.88 -13.73
CA GLY A 179 -13.18 1.03 -13.21
C GLY A 179 -13.12 0.93 -11.69
N GLN A 180 -12.87 -0.27 -11.17
CA GLN A 180 -12.97 -0.55 -9.74
C GLN A 180 -11.71 -0.16 -8.94
N ALA A 181 -10.61 -0.89 -9.10
CA ALA A 181 -9.36 -0.64 -8.35
C ALA A 181 -8.10 -0.88 -9.19
N TYR A 182 -7.08 -0.09 -8.91
CA TYR A 182 -5.69 -0.35 -9.25
C TYR A 182 -5.01 -1.07 -8.07
N PHE A 183 -4.06 -1.96 -8.36
CA PHE A 183 -3.20 -2.52 -7.33
C PHE A 183 -1.76 -2.75 -7.80
N PHE A 184 -0.83 -2.59 -6.87
CA PHE A 184 0.56 -3.00 -7.01
C PHE A 184 0.87 -4.03 -5.94
N ILE A 185 1.56 -5.11 -6.29
CA ILE A 185 2.03 -6.13 -5.35
C ILE A 185 3.55 -6.20 -5.46
N ASN A 186 4.23 -6.17 -4.32
CA ASN A 186 5.65 -6.47 -4.22
C ASN A 186 5.79 -7.99 -3.98
N PRO A 187 6.41 -8.76 -4.89
CA PRO A 187 6.63 -10.20 -4.68
C PRO A 187 7.58 -10.49 -3.51
N GLU A 188 8.54 -9.60 -3.23
CA GLU A 188 9.51 -9.72 -2.13
C GLU A 188 9.32 -8.64 -1.05
N PRO A 189 8.21 -8.68 -0.27
CA PRO A 189 7.94 -7.67 0.74
C PRO A 189 8.74 -7.88 2.01
N GLN A 190 9.26 -6.79 2.57
CA GLN A 190 9.92 -6.82 3.87
C GLN A 190 8.95 -6.62 5.03
N ARG A 191 7.79 -6.01 4.76
CA ARG A 191 6.72 -5.82 5.75
C ARG A 191 5.41 -6.37 5.24
N ASN A 192 4.68 -7.07 6.12
CA ASN A 192 3.30 -7.53 5.85
C ASN A 192 2.29 -6.38 6.03
N VAL A 193 2.55 -5.26 5.34
CA VAL A 193 1.75 -4.05 5.36
C VAL A 193 1.14 -3.86 3.98
N ILE A 194 -0.13 -3.49 3.95
CA ILE A 194 -0.90 -3.08 2.79
C ILE A 194 -1.13 -1.57 2.93
N VAL A 195 -0.74 -0.82 1.91
CA VAL A 195 -1.02 0.62 1.83
C VAL A 195 -2.29 0.80 0.99
N GLU A 196 -3.20 1.65 1.42
CA GLU A 196 -4.50 1.83 0.79
C GLU A 196 -4.81 3.33 0.61
N ALA A 197 -5.20 3.72 -0.59
CA ALA A 197 -5.68 5.07 -0.92
C ALA A 197 -7.04 4.96 -1.64
N PRO A 198 -8.18 5.01 -0.93
CA PRO A 198 -9.49 4.74 -1.51
C PRO A 198 -10.14 5.95 -2.21
N HIS A 199 -9.52 7.13 -2.17
CA HIS A 199 -10.17 8.39 -2.55
C HIS A 199 -9.32 9.32 -3.44
N ASP A 200 -8.23 8.88 -4.06
CA ASP A 200 -7.50 9.77 -4.98
C ASP A 200 -8.36 10.04 -6.24
N PRO A 201 -8.34 11.25 -6.84
CA PRO A 201 -7.67 12.49 -6.41
C PRO A 201 -8.52 13.39 -5.51
N PHE A 202 -9.70 12.94 -5.04
CA PHE A 202 -10.56 13.72 -4.14
C PHE A 202 -9.84 14.03 -2.82
N ASP A 203 -9.29 13.01 -2.18
CA ASP A 203 -8.35 13.15 -1.07
C ASP A 203 -6.96 13.44 -1.66
N TRP A 204 -6.77 14.68 -2.13
CA TRP A 204 -5.62 15.13 -2.93
C TRP A 204 -4.28 14.47 -2.59
N ALA A 205 -3.67 13.84 -3.60
CA ALA A 205 -2.34 13.22 -3.58
C ALA A 205 -2.14 12.05 -2.58
N THR A 206 -3.21 11.48 -2.01
CA THR A 206 -3.13 10.24 -1.21
C THR A 206 -2.60 9.06 -2.03
N GLY A 207 -2.91 8.98 -3.33
CA GLY A 207 -2.36 7.97 -4.24
C GLY A 207 -0.84 8.10 -4.39
N LYS A 208 -0.34 9.31 -4.69
CA LYS A 208 1.11 9.59 -4.76
C LYS A 208 1.80 9.31 -3.42
N GLN A 209 1.18 9.69 -2.30
CA GLN A 209 1.73 9.43 -0.97
C GLN A 209 1.78 7.92 -0.67
N GLY A 210 0.71 7.19 -1.00
CA GLY A 210 0.61 5.75 -0.87
C GLY A 210 1.72 5.02 -1.64
N ALA A 211 1.98 5.42 -2.89
CA ALA A 211 3.11 4.91 -3.68
C ALA A 211 4.46 5.11 -2.97
N ARG A 212 4.72 6.29 -2.38
CA ARG A 212 5.97 6.54 -1.64
C ARG A 212 6.09 5.70 -0.38
N ILE A 213 5.01 5.59 0.41
CA ILE A 213 4.98 4.80 1.65
C ILE A 213 5.12 3.30 1.33
N PHE A 214 4.45 2.80 0.29
CA PHE A 214 4.57 1.43 -0.19
C PHE A 214 6.01 1.04 -0.50
N MET A 215 6.71 1.88 -1.26
CA MET A 215 8.12 1.66 -1.61
C MET A 215 9.05 1.80 -0.40
N ALA A 216 8.86 2.82 0.43
CA ALA A 216 9.74 3.09 1.57
C ALA A 216 9.59 2.08 2.72
N LEU A 217 8.39 1.53 2.93
CA LEU A 217 8.16 0.44 3.88
C LEU A 217 8.57 -0.94 3.32
N ALA A 218 8.85 -1.04 2.01
CA ALA A 218 8.91 -2.28 1.25
C ALA A 218 7.70 -3.20 1.54
N ALA A 219 6.52 -2.58 1.47
CA ALA A 219 5.22 -3.15 1.81
C ALA A 219 4.81 -4.25 0.81
N ARG A 220 3.77 -5.03 1.16
CA ARG A 220 3.27 -6.18 0.39
C ARG A 220 2.39 -5.78 -0.78
N ALA A 221 1.47 -4.84 -0.58
CA ALA A 221 0.68 -4.30 -1.67
C ALA A 221 0.33 -2.82 -1.46
N PHE A 222 -0.01 -2.16 -2.55
CA PHE A 222 -0.62 -0.83 -2.59
C PHE A 222 -1.93 -0.91 -3.38
N LEU A 223 -3.04 -0.56 -2.74
CA LEU A 223 -4.39 -0.53 -3.32
C LEU A 223 -4.81 0.92 -3.52
N LEU A 224 -5.35 1.21 -4.71
CA LEU A 224 -5.78 2.55 -5.11
C LEU A 224 -7.14 2.45 -5.81
N ASN A 225 -8.08 3.34 -5.49
CA ASN A 225 -9.36 3.40 -6.21
C ASN A 225 -9.12 3.75 -7.69
N LYS A 226 -9.90 3.17 -8.61
CA LYS A 226 -9.91 3.65 -10.01
C LYS A 226 -10.98 4.72 -10.19
N GLU A 227 -12.26 4.40 -10.09
CA GLU A 227 -13.31 5.42 -10.13
C GLU A 227 -13.16 6.46 -8.99
N HIS A 228 -13.46 7.72 -9.30
CA HIS A 228 -13.54 8.80 -8.33
C HIS A 228 -14.69 8.55 -7.34
N ARG A 229 -14.47 8.76 -6.03
CA ARG A 229 -15.46 8.43 -4.98
C ARG A 229 -16.85 9.06 -5.17
N CYS A 230 -16.93 10.22 -5.83
CA CYS A 230 -18.20 10.89 -6.16
C CYS A 230 -18.74 10.60 -7.58
N SER A 231 -18.26 9.58 -8.29
CA SER A 231 -18.72 9.31 -9.67
C SER A 231 -20.15 8.78 -9.74
N ASP A 232 -20.48 7.78 -8.93
CA ASP A 232 -21.83 7.21 -8.94
C ASP A 232 -22.84 8.17 -8.32
N PRO A 233 -24.03 8.40 -8.91
CA PRO A 233 -25.06 9.22 -8.30
C PRO A 233 -25.86 8.50 -7.19
N ASP A 234 -25.86 7.18 -7.15
CA ASP A 234 -26.65 6.38 -6.21
C ASP A 234 -25.93 6.27 -4.86
N ALA A 235 -26.75 6.26 -3.80
CA ALA A 235 -26.27 6.11 -2.44
C ALA A 235 -25.93 4.65 -2.13
N THR A 236 -24.82 4.43 -1.41
CA THR A 236 -24.48 3.10 -0.89
C THR A 236 -25.57 2.60 0.07
N PRO A 237 -25.91 1.30 0.08
CA PRO A 237 -26.76 0.72 1.12
C PRO A 237 -26.06 0.64 2.50
N CYS A 238 -24.76 0.92 2.56
CA CYS A 238 -23.97 0.82 3.78
C CYS A 238 -24.22 1.97 4.77
N SER A 239 -24.15 1.65 6.05
CA SER A 239 -24.43 2.57 7.15
C SER A 239 -23.40 3.70 7.28
N GLY A 240 -23.88 4.93 7.30
CA GLY A 240 -23.08 6.11 7.63
C GLY A 240 -23.56 7.37 6.93
N THR A 241 -22.84 8.47 7.16
CA THR A 241 -23.10 9.79 6.57
C THR A 241 -21.79 10.51 6.30
N THR A 242 -21.76 11.39 5.31
CA THR A 242 -20.59 12.23 4.99
C THR A 242 -21.04 13.62 4.56
N SER A 243 -20.16 14.61 4.62
CA SER A 243 -20.35 15.92 3.97
C SER A 243 -19.87 15.93 2.52
N ALA A 244 -19.08 14.94 2.10
CA ALA A 244 -18.60 14.78 0.73
C ALA A 244 -19.76 14.44 -0.24
N CYS A 245 -19.50 14.62 -1.53
CA CYS A 245 -20.33 14.11 -2.63
C CYS A 245 -21.86 14.36 -2.54
N HIS A 246 -22.28 15.49 -1.97
CA HIS A 246 -23.67 15.89 -1.72
C HIS A 246 -24.38 15.23 -0.51
N GLY A 247 -23.62 14.81 0.52
CA GLY A 247 -24.19 14.53 1.85
C GLY A 247 -24.41 13.05 2.18
N TYR A 248 -24.01 12.14 1.30
CA TYR A 248 -24.14 10.69 1.47
C TYR A 248 -22.98 9.96 0.79
N TYR A 249 -22.67 8.77 1.30
CA TYR A 249 -21.69 7.89 0.66
C TYR A 249 -22.29 7.30 -0.61
N ARG A 250 -21.51 7.29 -1.69
CA ARG A 250 -21.92 6.77 -3.00
C ARG A 250 -21.38 5.36 -3.20
N GLU A 251 -21.91 4.63 -4.17
CA GLU A 251 -21.45 3.27 -4.44
C GLU A 251 -20.03 3.23 -5.04
N SER A 252 -19.59 4.31 -5.69
CA SER A 252 -18.19 4.54 -6.08
C SER A 252 -17.25 4.88 -4.93
N ASP A 253 -17.76 5.15 -3.72
CA ASP A 253 -16.94 5.38 -2.53
C ASP A 253 -16.46 4.02 -1.98
N VAL A 254 -15.30 3.56 -2.45
CA VAL A 254 -14.82 2.19 -2.17
C VAL A 254 -14.51 1.93 -0.70
N ALA A 255 -14.35 2.97 0.11
CA ALA A 255 -14.18 2.86 1.56
C ALA A 255 -15.52 2.67 2.32
N HIS A 256 -16.65 2.93 1.66
CA HIS A 256 -18.00 2.92 2.23
C HIS A 256 -19.01 2.09 1.41
N HIS A 257 -18.50 1.21 0.56
CA HIS A 257 -19.29 0.25 -0.22
C HIS A 257 -18.57 -1.09 -0.31
N THR A 258 -19.30 -2.21 -0.28
CA THR A 258 -18.71 -3.57 -0.26
C THR A 258 -18.65 -4.26 -1.62
N ALA A 259 -19.50 -3.89 -2.59
CA ALA A 259 -19.57 -4.55 -3.90
C ALA A 259 -18.56 -3.99 -4.92
N ASN A 260 -17.29 -3.91 -4.52
CA ASN A 260 -16.17 -3.46 -5.35
C ASN A 260 -14.90 -4.30 -5.16
N THR A 261 -13.99 -4.27 -6.14
CA THR A 261 -12.76 -5.09 -6.09
C THR A 261 -11.71 -4.58 -5.10
N PHE A 262 -11.77 -3.31 -4.67
CA PHE A 262 -10.91 -2.78 -3.61
C PHE A 262 -11.22 -3.51 -2.28
N HIS A 263 -12.50 -3.63 -1.94
CA HIS A 263 -12.96 -4.38 -0.77
C HIS A 263 -12.69 -5.88 -0.91
N LEU A 264 -12.91 -6.49 -2.09
CA LEU A 264 -12.58 -7.91 -2.30
C LEU A 264 -11.08 -8.19 -2.14
N LEU A 265 -10.20 -7.35 -2.70
CA LEU A 265 -8.74 -7.49 -2.55
C LEU A 265 -8.30 -7.26 -1.10
N HIS A 266 -8.85 -6.25 -0.43
CA HIS A 266 -8.64 -6.06 1.01
C HIS A 266 -9.03 -7.30 1.82
N ARG A 267 -10.23 -7.85 1.60
CA ARG A 267 -10.70 -9.07 2.26
C ARG A 267 -9.81 -10.26 1.96
N TYR A 268 -9.44 -10.49 0.70
CA TYR A 268 -8.53 -11.58 0.32
C TYR A 268 -7.23 -11.51 1.13
N LEU A 269 -6.61 -10.33 1.22
CA LEU A 269 -5.38 -10.11 1.99
C LEU A 269 -5.58 -10.26 3.51
N SER A 270 -6.72 -9.81 4.04
CA SER A 270 -7.02 -9.81 5.47
C SER A 270 -7.44 -11.18 6.02
N ASP A 271 -8.15 -11.97 5.20
CA ASP A 271 -8.76 -13.25 5.55
C ASP A 271 -7.80 -14.44 5.30
N ASN A 272 -6.85 -14.34 4.34
CA ASN A 272 -5.86 -15.40 4.07
C ASN A 272 -4.56 -15.26 4.89
N ASP A 273 -4.32 -14.13 5.53
CA ASP A 273 -3.12 -13.92 6.36
C ASP A 273 -3.47 -13.04 7.58
N PRO A 274 -3.56 -13.64 8.79
CA PRO A 274 -3.96 -12.94 10.00
C PRO A 274 -2.94 -11.91 10.48
N ASP A 275 -1.68 -11.96 10.03
CA ASP A 275 -0.64 -11.00 10.42
C ASP A 275 -0.60 -9.77 9.50
N THR A 276 -1.41 -9.75 8.43
CA THR A 276 -1.50 -8.63 7.49
C THR A 276 -2.03 -7.37 8.17
N ARG A 277 -1.31 -6.26 7.98
CA ARG A 277 -1.62 -4.93 8.53
C ARG A 277 -2.00 -3.99 7.40
N PHE A 278 -2.89 -3.04 7.67
CA PHE A 278 -3.47 -2.14 6.68
C PHE A 278 -3.32 -0.70 7.15
N VAL A 279 -2.68 0.15 6.34
CA VAL A 279 -2.70 1.60 6.52
C VAL A 279 -3.50 2.24 5.40
N GLN A 280 -4.63 2.83 5.75
CA GLN A 280 -5.54 3.48 4.81
C GLN A 280 -5.44 5.00 4.94
N LEU A 281 -4.87 5.61 3.90
CA LEU A 281 -4.56 7.02 3.77
C LEU A 281 -5.76 7.76 3.19
N HIS A 282 -6.29 8.71 3.94
CA HIS A 282 -7.30 9.68 3.51
C HIS A 282 -6.68 11.08 3.56
N GLY A 283 -7.47 12.11 3.36
CA GLY A 283 -7.06 13.41 3.85
C GLY A 283 -7.99 14.57 3.58
N PHE A 284 -8.31 15.27 4.67
CA PHE A 284 -9.13 16.45 4.79
C PHE A 284 -8.38 17.79 4.57
N ALA A 285 -9.08 18.92 4.74
CA ALA A 285 -8.52 20.25 4.57
C ALA A 285 -7.39 20.56 5.57
N GLY A 286 -7.59 20.20 6.85
CA GLY A 286 -6.67 20.52 7.94
C GLY A 286 -6.69 21.98 8.37
N ASN A 287 -6.17 22.24 9.57
CA ASN A 287 -5.77 23.57 10.03
C ASN A 287 -4.59 23.47 11.01
N GLU A 288 -4.10 24.59 11.53
CA GLU A 288 -2.91 24.60 12.40
C GLU A 288 -3.05 23.84 13.73
N ASN A 289 -4.29 23.63 14.19
CA ASN A 289 -4.62 22.87 15.38
C ASN A 289 -5.16 21.46 15.07
N ASP A 290 -5.21 21.08 13.79
CA ASP A 290 -5.78 19.80 13.33
C ASP A 290 -5.10 19.38 12.01
N TYR A 291 -4.00 18.64 12.16
CA TYR A 291 -3.17 18.14 11.07
C TYR A 291 -3.38 16.65 10.80
N VAL A 292 -3.69 15.86 11.81
CA VAL A 292 -3.91 14.40 11.71
C VAL A 292 -4.97 13.92 12.68
N GLU A 293 -5.89 13.11 12.17
CA GLU A 293 -6.78 12.28 12.98
C GLU A 293 -6.55 10.81 12.62
N ALA A 294 -6.02 10.03 13.56
CA ALA A 294 -5.76 8.60 13.37
C ALA A 294 -6.85 7.76 14.06
N SER A 295 -7.24 6.63 13.44
CA SER A 295 -8.19 5.69 14.05
C SER A 295 -7.81 4.24 13.77
N ASP A 296 -8.12 3.33 14.69
CA ASP A 296 -8.11 1.90 14.37
C ASP A 296 -9.39 1.44 13.64
N GLY A 297 -10.40 2.33 13.53
CA GLY A 297 -11.68 2.06 12.89
C GLY A 297 -12.74 1.45 13.82
N SER A 298 -12.36 1.06 15.04
CA SER A 298 -13.28 0.49 16.02
C SER A 298 -14.13 1.56 16.70
N ARG A 299 -15.30 1.14 17.22
CA ARG A 299 -16.17 1.98 18.07
C ARG A 299 -15.66 2.11 19.52
N ASN A 300 -14.48 1.58 19.87
CA ASN A 300 -13.92 1.72 21.20
C ASN A 300 -13.04 2.97 21.31
N LYS A 301 -13.59 4.07 21.83
CA LYS A 301 -12.87 5.35 22.03
C LYS A 301 -11.88 5.37 23.20
N ASN A 302 -11.70 4.25 23.92
CA ASN A 302 -10.76 4.15 25.03
C ASN A 302 -9.94 2.87 24.86
N ASN A 303 -8.89 2.96 24.04
CA ASN A 303 -7.99 1.85 23.75
C ASN A 303 -6.54 2.37 23.72
N PRO A 304 -5.86 2.52 24.89
CA PRO A 304 -4.48 3.01 24.94
C PRO A 304 -3.47 2.05 24.27
N SER A 305 -3.90 0.83 23.94
CA SER A 305 -3.15 -0.16 23.17
C SER A 305 -3.53 -0.22 21.67
N SER A 306 -4.32 0.74 21.15
CA SER A 306 -4.65 0.74 19.72
C SER A 306 -3.43 1.08 18.87
N VAL A 307 -3.45 0.59 17.63
CA VAL A 307 -2.43 0.93 16.63
C VAL A 307 -2.43 2.42 16.28
N SER A 308 -3.58 3.09 16.38
CA SER A 308 -3.67 4.55 16.21
C SER A 308 -2.97 5.32 17.34
N ILE A 309 -3.03 4.84 18.59
CA ILE A 309 -2.28 5.43 19.72
C ILE A 309 -0.77 5.25 19.52
N ALA A 310 -0.34 4.05 19.13
CA ALA A 310 1.06 3.80 18.80
C ALA A 310 1.56 4.75 17.68
N PHE A 311 0.79 4.87 16.60
CA PHE A 311 1.09 5.76 15.48
C PHE A 311 1.16 7.24 15.88
N ILE A 312 0.18 7.77 16.61
CA ILE A 312 0.24 9.19 17.01
C ILE A 312 1.38 9.47 17.99
N ASN A 313 1.74 8.52 18.86
CA ASN A 313 2.86 8.68 19.78
C ASN A 313 4.21 8.72 19.04
N ALA A 314 4.36 7.95 17.97
CA ALA A 314 5.52 8.06 17.08
C ALA A 314 5.50 9.38 16.31
N LEU A 315 4.37 9.73 15.67
CA LEU A 315 4.24 10.93 14.86
C LEU A 315 4.47 12.22 15.67
N LYS A 316 3.95 12.30 16.90
CA LYS A 316 4.14 13.44 17.83
C LYS A 316 5.60 13.77 18.13
N LYS A 317 6.56 12.85 17.90
CA LYS A 317 8.00 13.09 18.05
C LYS A 317 8.64 13.74 16.82
N LEU A 318 7.98 13.67 15.66
CA LEU A 318 8.54 13.95 14.34
C LEU A 318 8.00 15.24 13.71
N VAL A 319 6.98 15.85 14.32
CA VAL A 319 6.20 16.96 13.77
C VAL A 319 6.38 18.25 14.57
N PRO A 320 6.30 19.43 13.95
CA PRO A 320 6.52 20.72 14.62
C PRO A 320 5.41 21.10 15.60
N THR A 321 4.19 20.56 15.44
CA THR A 321 3.04 20.86 16.31
C THR A 321 2.39 19.55 16.80
N PRO A 322 2.96 18.91 17.84
CA PRO A 322 2.45 17.63 18.36
C PRO A 322 0.98 17.68 18.85
N ASN A 323 0.51 18.86 19.25
CA ASN A 323 -0.87 19.08 19.72
C ASN A 323 -1.90 19.17 18.59
N ALA A 324 -1.50 19.02 17.32
CA ALA A 324 -2.40 18.97 16.16
C ALA A 324 -2.53 17.53 15.59
N VAL A 325 -2.19 16.51 16.40
CA VAL A 325 -2.21 15.09 16.03
C VAL A 325 -3.05 14.34 17.05
N PHE A 326 -4.16 13.74 16.62
CA PHE A 326 -5.17 13.15 17.49
C PHE A 326 -5.40 11.67 17.18
N SER A 327 -5.88 10.93 18.17
CA SER A 327 -6.35 9.55 17.99
C SER A 327 -7.80 9.42 18.45
N CYS A 328 -8.63 8.81 17.63
CA CYS A 328 -10.01 8.45 17.96
C CYS A 328 -10.13 7.46 19.13
N GLN A 329 -9.02 6.84 19.54
CA GLN A 329 -8.92 5.89 20.65
C GLN A 329 -8.32 6.53 21.92
N ASP A 330 -7.95 7.82 21.89
CA ASP A 330 -7.63 8.61 23.09
C ASP A 330 -8.88 9.38 23.57
N PRO A 331 -9.47 9.03 24.73
CA PRO A 331 -10.62 9.75 25.26
C PRO A 331 -10.23 11.08 25.94
N LYS A 332 -8.94 11.37 26.12
CA LYS A 332 -8.43 12.61 26.74
C LYS A 332 -8.17 13.71 25.74
N ASP A 333 -7.81 13.33 24.51
CA ASP A 333 -7.39 14.22 23.41
C ASP A 333 -8.18 13.87 22.13
N PRO A 334 -9.53 13.99 22.15
CA PRO A 334 -10.37 13.52 21.07
C PRO A 334 -10.22 14.40 19.82
N PRO A 335 -10.21 13.80 18.60
CA PRO A 335 -10.08 14.53 17.35
C PRO A 335 -11.16 15.62 17.14
N PRO A 336 -10.80 16.84 16.69
CA PRO A 336 -11.73 17.95 16.48
C PRO A 336 -12.88 17.69 15.49
N LEU A 337 -12.61 16.99 14.39
CA LEU A 337 -13.59 16.61 13.35
C LEU A 337 -14.16 15.21 13.58
N GLY A 338 -13.40 14.32 14.24
CA GLY A 338 -13.87 12.99 14.63
C GLY A 338 -13.99 12.01 13.45
N LEU A 339 -13.10 12.13 12.47
CA LEU A 339 -12.98 11.30 11.27
C LEU A 339 -12.43 9.90 11.62
N CYS A 340 -13.24 9.13 12.33
CA CYS A 340 -12.78 7.94 13.06
C CYS A 340 -12.93 6.61 12.32
N ALA A 341 -13.18 6.60 11.00
CA ALA A 341 -13.39 5.40 10.17
C ALA A 341 -14.40 4.34 10.70
N THR A 342 -15.29 4.66 11.66
CA THR A 342 -16.25 3.67 12.20
C THR A 342 -17.34 3.23 11.20
N THR A 343 -17.40 3.90 10.04
CA THR A 343 -18.24 3.60 8.87
C THR A 343 -17.48 2.90 7.74
N ASN A 344 -16.16 2.74 7.87
CA ASN A 344 -15.30 2.18 6.84
C ASN A 344 -15.46 0.66 6.72
N VAL A 345 -15.73 0.15 5.53
CA VAL A 345 -16.06 -1.28 5.34
C VAL A 345 -14.82 -2.18 5.43
N GLN A 346 -13.64 -1.69 5.06
CA GLN A 346 -12.36 -2.41 5.21
C GLN A 346 -12.00 -2.56 6.70
N ALA A 347 -12.07 -1.48 7.47
CA ALA A 347 -11.82 -1.49 8.91
C ALA A 347 -12.71 -2.54 9.63
N ARG A 348 -14.01 -2.51 9.33
CA ARG A 348 -15.01 -3.42 9.91
C ARG A 348 -14.69 -4.89 9.59
N ALA A 349 -14.44 -5.20 8.31
CA ALA A 349 -14.08 -6.56 7.90
C ALA A 349 -12.77 -7.05 8.54
N THR A 350 -11.75 -6.19 8.63
CA THR A 350 -10.46 -6.53 9.26
C THR A 350 -10.55 -6.73 10.79
N HIS A 351 -11.56 -6.18 11.46
CA HIS A 351 -11.82 -6.41 12.88
C HIS A 351 -12.65 -7.68 13.16
N ASP A 352 -13.63 -7.98 12.31
CA ASP A 352 -14.47 -9.17 12.43
C ASP A 352 -14.95 -9.61 11.02
N PRO A 353 -14.41 -10.71 10.45
CA PRO A 353 -14.75 -11.10 9.08
C PRO A 353 -16.15 -11.71 8.95
N PHE A 354 -16.86 -11.92 10.08
CA PHE A 354 -18.17 -12.57 10.17
C PHE A 354 -19.35 -11.61 10.32
N ILE A 355 -19.12 -10.30 10.52
CA ILE A 355 -20.20 -9.29 10.56
C ILE A 355 -20.52 -8.77 9.15
N ASP A 356 -21.71 -8.20 8.97
CA ASP A 356 -21.96 -7.38 7.78
C ASP A 356 -21.18 -6.06 7.87
N ALA A 357 -20.01 -6.01 7.23
CA ALA A 357 -19.19 -4.81 7.17
C ALA A 357 -19.91 -3.59 6.54
N CYS A 358 -21.01 -3.77 5.81
CA CYS A 358 -21.81 -2.69 5.24
C CYS A 358 -22.65 -1.97 6.32
N THR A 359 -23.32 -2.70 7.22
CA THR A 359 -24.23 -2.11 8.23
C THR A 359 -23.74 -2.17 9.68
N GLU A 360 -22.83 -3.08 10.01
CA GLU A 360 -22.39 -3.33 11.38
C GLU A 360 -20.99 -2.77 11.67
N GLY A 361 -20.80 -2.24 12.87
CA GLY A 361 -19.51 -1.74 13.35
C GLY A 361 -19.24 -2.23 14.77
N THR A 362 -18.01 -2.67 15.02
CA THR A 362 -17.62 -3.38 16.25
C THR A 362 -16.85 -2.49 17.24
N LYS A 363 -16.88 -2.85 18.52
CA LYS A 363 -15.99 -2.30 19.57
C LYS A 363 -14.69 -3.08 19.72
N LYS A 364 -14.60 -4.28 19.13
CA LYS A 364 -13.35 -5.03 19.07
C LYS A 364 -12.44 -4.35 18.06
N SER A 365 -11.14 -4.34 18.34
CA SER A 365 -10.10 -3.97 17.39
C SER A 365 -9.21 -5.18 17.20
N SER A 366 -8.84 -5.49 15.96
CA SER A 366 -7.85 -6.51 15.65
C SER A 366 -6.41 -6.00 15.77
N GLY A 367 -6.21 -4.68 15.95
CA GLY A 367 -4.88 -4.05 15.94
C GLY A 367 -4.23 -3.96 14.55
N ARG A 368 -4.88 -4.50 13.51
CA ARG A 368 -4.34 -4.63 12.15
C ARG A 368 -4.65 -3.46 11.21
N PHE A 369 -5.69 -2.67 11.50
CA PHE A 369 -6.14 -1.57 10.64
C PHE A 369 -5.81 -0.21 11.24
N LEU A 370 -5.20 0.68 10.45
CA LEU A 370 -4.86 2.05 10.80
C LEU A 370 -5.40 2.99 9.70
N HIS A 371 -6.39 3.78 10.06
CA HIS A 371 -6.89 4.91 9.26
C HIS A 371 -6.11 6.17 9.62
N ILE A 372 -5.71 6.95 8.60
CA ILE A 372 -5.03 8.23 8.77
C ILE A 372 -5.73 9.28 7.92
N GLU A 373 -6.46 10.18 8.58
CA GLU A 373 -6.91 11.45 8.02
C GLU A 373 -5.85 12.51 8.28
N GLN A 374 -5.51 13.30 7.25
CA GLN A 374 -4.34 14.18 7.27
C GLN A 374 -4.51 15.44 6.41
N ALA A 375 -4.01 16.55 6.91
CA ALA A 375 -3.94 17.81 6.19
C ALA A 375 -3.06 17.73 4.94
N LYS A 376 -3.22 18.70 4.02
CA LYS A 376 -2.49 18.72 2.74
C LYS A 376 -0.96 18.64 2.88
N ALA A 377 -0.36 19.28 3.89
CA ALA A 377 1.09 19.38 4.02
C ALA A 377 1.80 18.02 4.23
N LEU A 378 1.14 17.07 4.92
CA LEU A 378 1.66 15.72 5.12
C LEU A 378 1.65 14.84 3.85
N ARG A 379 1.01 15.30 2.77
CA ARG A 379 0.91 14.59 1.49
C ARG A 379 1.89 15.11 0.43
N GLN A 380 2.73 16.10 0.78
CA GLN A 380 3.66 16.80 -0.13
C GLN A 380 5.10 16.27 -0.04
N ASP A 381 5.84 16.35 -1.15
CA ASP A 381 7.28 16.06 -1.23
C ASP A 381 8.11 17.09 -0.46
N SER A 382 7.93 18.37 -0.79
CA SER A 382 8.67 19.47 -0.20
C SER A 382 8.11 19.76 1.20
N PRO A 383 8.93 19.68 2.27
CA PRO A 383 8.45 19.95 3.62
C PRO A 383 7.88 21.36 3.76
N SER A 384 6.60 21.46 4.11
CA SER A 384 5.93 22.72 4.38
C SER A 384 5.90 22.96 5.89
N LYS A 385 6.70 23.92 6.36
CA LYS A 385 6.88 24.23 7.80
C LYS A 385 7.28 23.01 8.67
N GLY A 386 7.98 22.02 8.10
CA GLY A 386 8.37 20.78 8.79
C GLY A 386 7.37 19.61 8.66
N TRP A 387 6.29 19.77 7.90
CA TRP A 387 5.35 18.69 7.57
C TRP A 387 5.62 18.14 6.16
N SER A 388 5.69 16.82 6.02
CA SER A 388 5.78 16.09 4.75
C SER A 388 5.34 14.63 4.90
N TRP A 389 5.32 13.86 3.82
CA TRP A 389 4.99 12.43 3.88
C TRP A 389 6.01 11.59 4.66
N THR A 390 7.24 12.08 4.85
CA THR A 390 8.28 11.30 5.54
C THR A 390 7.96 11.12 7.02
N GLN A 391 7.33 12.11 7.66
CA GLN A 391 6.87 11.98 9.05
C GLN A 391 5.84 10.85 9.20
N VAL A 392 4.95 10.64 8.22
CA VAL A 392 4.01 9.52 8.19
C VAL A 392 4.75 8.19 8.02
N ARG A 393 5.69 8.10 7.05
CA ARG A 393 6.54 6.93 6.84
C ARG A 393 7.29 6.53 8.13
N ASP A 394 7.93 7.49 8.78
CA ASP A 394 8.78 7.25 9.94
C ASP A 394 7.95 6.86 11.18
N ALA A 395 6.76 7.46 11.36
CA ALA A 395 5.81 7.02 12.35
C ALA A 395 5.29 5.60 12.09
N LEU A 396 5.06 5.20 10.82
CA LEU A 396 4.68 3.83 10.45
C LEU A 396 5.81 2.82 10.71
N HIS A 397 7.08 3.20 10.48
CA HIS A 397 8.23 2.35 10.85
C HIS A 397 8.30 2.09 12.36
N GLU A 398 8.01 3.09 13.21
CA GLU A 398 7.98 2.88 14.67
C GLU A 398 6.73 2.10 15.12
N THR A 399 5.58 2.33 14.46
CA THR A 399 4.32 1.62 14.75
C THR A 399 4.41 0.13 14.46
N TRP A 400 5.05 -0.23 13.36
CA TRP A 400 5.24 -1.61 12.89
C TRP A 400 6.71 -1.86 12.55
N PRO A 401 7.56 -2.08 13.59
CA PRO A 401 9.00 -2.26 13.41
C PRO A 401 9.35 -3.59 12.71
N ASP A 402 8.46 -4.58 12.82
CA ASP A 402 8.63 -5.92 12.28
C ASP A 402 9.01 -5.93 10.80
N CYS A 403 9.98 -6.76 10.45
CA CYS A 403 10.64 -6.71 9.17
C CYS A 403 11.35 -8.04 8.86
N ARG A 404 11.23 -8.53 7.62
CA ARG A 404 11.75 -9.86 7.22
C ARG A 404 13.27 -9.92 7.01
N GLN A 405 13.93 -8.81 6.72
CA GLN A 405 15.38 -8.75 6.46
C GLN A 405 16.03 -7.50 7.05
N PRO A 406 17.31 -7.54 7.43
CA PRO A 406 18.05 -6.34 7.88
C PRO A 406 17.92 -5.17 6.89
N GLY A 407 17.70 -3.97 7.40
CA GLY A 407 17.62 -2.73 6.61
C GLY A 407 16.25 -2.46 5.95
N CYS A 408 15.38 -3.47 5.80
CA CYS A 408 13.96 -3.28 5.49
C CYS A 408 13.60 -2.49 4.22
N ALA A 409 14.51 -2.44 3.26
CA ALA A 409 14.34 -1.81 1.96
C ALA A 409 13.84 -2.83 0.92
N LEU A 410 13.43 -2.37 -0.27
CA LEU A 410 12.95 -3.23 -1.36
C LEU A 410 13.98 -4.25 -1.89
N GLY A 411 15.22 -4.21 -1.43
CA GLY A 411 16.35 -5.00 -1.95
C GLY A 411 17.12 -4.27 -3.06
N PRO A 412 18.19 -4.89 -3.58
CA PRO A 412 18.98 -4.31 -4.67
C PRO A 412 18.19 -4.26 -5.99
N PRO A 413 18.58 -3.39 -6.94
CA PRO A 413 18.02 -3.38 -8.29
C PRO A 413 18.09 -4.74 -8.96
N LEU A 414 17.03 -5.10 -9.68
CA LEU A 414 16.96 -6.34 -10.43
C LEU A 414 17.31 -6.12 -11.91
N PRO A 415 17.93 -7.11 -12.58
CA PRO A 415 18.10 -7.12 -14.03
C PRO A 415 16.81 -6.80 -14.79
N ASN A 416 16.96 -6.13 -15.94
CA ASN A 416 15.86 -5.97 -16.88
C ASN A 416 15.73 -7.26 -17.70
N ALA A 417 14.83 -8.15 -17.28
CA ALA A 417 14.63 -9.44 -17.93
C ALA A 417 13.59 -9.32 -19.07
N GLU A 418 13.97 -9.73 -20.28
CA GLU A 418 13.17 -9.56 -21.51
C GLU A 418 11.77 -10.20 -21.41
N GLY A 419 10.85 -9.83 -22.30
CA GLY A 419 9.49 -10.36 -22.31
C GLY A 419 9.38 -11.72 -23.01
N CYS A 420 8.62 -12.64 -22.44
CA CYS A 420 8.25 -13.90 -23.09
C CYS A 420 6.79 -13.84 -23.61
N THR A 421 6.48 -14.70 -24.59
CA THR A 421 5.13 -14.82 -25.15
C THR A 421 4.50 -16.14 -24.71
N CYS A 422 3.28 -16.10 -24.16
CA CYS A 422 2.55 -17.31 -23.77
C CYS A 422 2.42 -18.30 -24.94
N GLY A 423 2.74 -19.57 -24.68
CA GLY A 423 2.80 -20.62 -25.71
C GLY A 423 4.13 -20.74 -26.45
N MET A 424 5.12 -19.89 -26.13
CA MET A 424 6.52 -20.04 -26.57
C MET A 424 7.41 -20.29 -25.35
N PRO A 425 8.51 -21.05 -25.46
CA PRO A 425 9.51 -21.12 -24.39
C PRO A 425 10.06 -19.71 -24.06
N CYS A 426 10.30 -19.44 -22.78
CA CYS A 426 11.27 -18.42 -22.40
C CYS A 426 12.67 -18.99 -22.66
N ASP A 427 13.46 -18.33 -23.52
CA ASP A 427 14.90 -18.56 -23.51
C ASP A 427 15.47 -18.04 -22.17
N PRO A 428 16.35 -18.80 -21.48
CA PRO A 428 16.81 -18.50 -20.13
C PRO A 428 17.52 -17.15 -20.04
#